data_AF-W6FSN4-F1
#
_entry.id   AF-W6FSN4-F1
#
_cell.length_a   1.000
_cell.length_b   1.000
_cell.length_c   1.000
_cell.angle_alpha   90.00
_cell.angle_beta   90.00
_cell.angle_gamma   90.00
#
_symmetry.space_group_name_H-M   'P 1'
#
loop_
_entity.id
_entity.type
_entity.pdbx_description
1 polymer ?
#
loop_
_entity_poly.entity_id
_entity_poly.type
_entity_poly.pdbx_seq_one_letter_code
_entity_poly.pdbx_strand_id
1 'polypeptide(L)'
;ASPNRELHPQLLSPTKAGPRKGHLRHKSTSSTLCPAVCPAAGHTLTPDKEGKEVDTTLFAEFQAWRESPTLDKTCPFLERVYREDVGPCLDFTMQELSALVRAAVEDNTLTIEPVASQTPPTAKVAAVECGSTNTCALSGLARACRHRIRLGDSENHYYISPSSRARITAVCNFLTYIRYIQQGLVRQEAEPMFWEITRLRKEMSLAKLGFFPQEA
;
A
#
# COMPACT_ATOMS: atom_id res chain seq x y z
N ALA A 1 -26.79 10.02 -8.66
CA ALA A 1 -26.04 10.01 -9.92
C ALA A 1 -26.05 8.60 -10.48
N SER A 2 -26.30 8.42 -11.78
CA SER A 2 -26.20 7.10 -12.43
C SER A 2 -24.73 6.79 -12.75
N PRO A 3 -24.26 5.54 -12.62
CA PRO A 3 -22.89 5.17 -12.95
C PRO A 3 -22.56 5.52 -14.41
N ASN A 4 -21.31 5.93 -14.67
CA ASN A 4 -20.87 6.27 -16.01
C ASN A 4 -20.93 5.02 -16.91
N ARG A 5 -21.84 5.00 -17.89
CA ARG A 5 -22.14 3.79 -18.69
C ARG A 5 -20.96 3.35 -19.56
N GLU A 6 -20.06 4.27 -19.90
CA GLU A 6 -18.89 4.01 -20.74
C GLU A 6 -17.86 3.10 -20.04
N LEU A 7 -17.81 3.15 -18.70
CA LEU A 7 -16.91 2.33 -17.88
C LEU A 7 -17.57 1.05 -17.37
N HIS A 8 -18.84 0.83 -17.72
CA HIS A 8 -19.62 -0.32 -17.29
C HIS A 8 -20.34 -0.97 -18.48
N PRO A 9 -19.61 -1.74 -19.31
CA PRO A 9 -20.18 -2.45 -20.47
C PRO A 9 -21.39 -3.33 -20.11
N GLN A 10 -21.45 -3.86 -18.88
CA GLN A 10 -22.56 -4.63 -18.34
C GLN A 10 -23.86 -3.83 -18.13
N LEU A 11 -23.78 -2.49 -18.09
CA LEU A 11 -24.94 -1.59 -17.99
C LEU A 11 -25.43 -1.11 -19.38
N LEU A 12 -24.74 -1.52 -20.45
CA LEU A 12 -25.20 -1.37 -21.82
C LEU A 12 -26.21 -2.50 -22.11
N SER A 13 -27.47 -2.28 -21.69
CA SER A 13 -28.57 -3.17 -22.01
C SER A 13 -28.66 -3.40 -23.54
N PRO A 14 -28.78 -4.65 -24.04
CA PRO A 14 -28.98 -4.89 -25.46
C PRO A 14 -30.36 -4.36 -25.85
N THR A 15 -30.39 -3.27 -26.61
CA THR A 15 -31.62 -2.72 -27.15
C THR A 15 -32.26 -3.74 -28.09
N LYS A 16 -33.37 -4.34 -27.63
CA LYS A 16 -34.37 -5.13 -28.36
C LYS A 16 -34.16 -5.21 -29.89
N ALA A 17 -33.61 -6.33 -30.37
CA ALA A 17 -33.88 -6.85 -31.70
C ALA A 17 -34.85 -8.03 -31.56
N GLY A 18 -35.92 -8.03 -32.37
CA GLY A 18 -37.05 -8.96 -32.29
C GLY A 18 -36.72 -10.43 -32.58
N PRO A 19 -37.73 -11.32 -32.53
CA PRO A 19 -37.49 -12.75 -32.51
C PRO A 19 -37.21 -13.28 -33.92
N ARG A 20 -36.07 -13.95 -34.12
CA ARG A 20 -35.90 -14.86 -35.26
C ARG A 20 -35.34 -16.21 -34.83
N LYS A 21 -36.23 -17.18 -34.94
CA LYS A 21 -36.05 -18.64 -34.92
C LYS A 21 -35.14 -19.03 -36.09
N GLY A 22 -34.13 -19.87 -35.89
CA GLY A 22 -33.31 -20.38 -37.00
C GLY A 22 -32.16 -21.31 -36.61
N HIS A 23 -32.44 -22.61 -36.64
CA HIS A 23 -31.58 -23.77 -36.94
C HIS A 23 -30.10 -23.83 -36.48
N LEU A 24 -29.83 -24.82 -35.61
CA LEU A 24 -28.53 -25.50 -35.53
C LEU A 24 -28.28 -26.34 -36.79
N ARG A 25 -27.08 -26.24 -37.40
CA ARG A 25 -26.35 -27.35 -38.06
C ARG A 25 -24.88 -26.99 -38.39
N HIS A 26 -23.98 -27.59 -37.61
CA HIS A 26 -22.67 -28.24 -37.87
C HIS A 26 -21.73 -27.91 -39.07
N LYS A 27 -20.41 -27.96 -38.75
CA LYS A 27 -19.19 -28.37 -39.55
C LYS A 27 -18.68 -27.35 -40.61
N SER A 28 -17.39 -27.04 -40.82
CA SER A 28 -16.13 -27.82 -40.72
C SER A 28 -14.84 -26.96 -40.60
N THR A 29 -13.79 -27.64 -40.14
CA THR A 29 -12.31 -27.54 -40.24
C THR A 29 -11.68 -26.77 -41.42
N SER A 30 -10.64 -25.95 -41.16
CA SER A 30 -9.22 -26.20 -41.52
C SER A 30 -8.36 -24.92 -41.62
N SER A 31 -7.13 -25.05 -41.12
CA SER A 31 -5.94 -24.18 -41.21
C SER A 31 -5.57 -23.78 -42.66
N THR A 32 -4.73 -22.77 -42.98
CA THR A 32 -3.37 -22.49 -42.47
C THR A 32 -2.85 -21.16 -43.08
N LEU A 33 -2.10 -20.39 -42.28
CA LEU A 33 -0.93 -19.49 -42.55
C LEU A 33 -0.98 -18.38 -43.62
N CYS A 34 -0.71 -17.14 -43.18
CA CYS A 34 0.35 -16.28 -43.74
C CYS A 34 0.74 -15.16 -42.74
N PRO A 35 2.00 -14.66 -42.77
CA PRO A 35 2.62 -13.91 -41.68
C PRO A 35 2.56 -12.39 -41.89
N ALA A 36 2.39 -11.63 -40.81
CA ALA A 36 2.74 -10.22 -40.78
C ALA A 36 3.48 -9.93 -39.47
N VAL A 37 4.78 -9.67 -39.64
CA VAL A 37 5.66 -9.11 -38.61
C VAL A 37 5.09 -7.76 -38.21
N CYS A 38 4.52 -7.67 -37.01
CA CYS A 38 4.24 -6.38 -36.37
C CYS A 38 5.48 -5.99 -35.56
N PRO A 39 6.06 -4.79 -35.76
CA PRO A 39 7.14 -4.32 -34.91
C PRO A 39 6.58 -4.05 -33.51
N ALA A 40 7.30 -4.53 -32.50
CA ALA A 40 7.09 -4.15 -31.11
C ALA A 40 7.33 -2.63 -30.96
N ALA A 41 6.25 -1.85 -31.08
CA ALA A 41 6.26 -0.45 -30.71
C ALA A 41 6.27 -0.34 -29.18
N GLY A 42 7.32 0.29 -28.67
CA GLY A 42 7.62 0.43 -27.26
C GLY A 42 6.46 0.95 -26.45
N HIS A 43 6.17 0.25 -25.35
CA HIS A 43 5.55 0.87 -24.19
C HIS A 43 6.67 1.44 -23.33
N THR A 44 7.28 2.53 -23.81
CA THR A 44 7.86 3.49 -22.87
C THR A 44 6.67 4.01 -22.08
N LEU A 45 6.50 3.51 -20.84
CA LEU A 45 5.56 4.09 -19.88
C LEU A 45 5.86 5.59 -19.85
N THR A 46 4.99 6.38 -20.45
CA THR A 46 5.02 7.83 -20.28
C THR A 46 5.02 8.08 -18.77
N PRO A 47 5.91 8.93 -18.23
CA PRO A 47 5.82 9.30 -16.82
C PRO A 47 4.41 9.83 -16.61
N ASP A 48 3.67 9.18 -15.72
CA ASP A 48 2.30 9.52 -15.39
C ASP A 48 2.27 11.02 -15.05
N LYS A 49 1.76 11.85 -15.97
CA LYS A 49 1.63 13.29 -15.75
C LYS A 49 0.40 13.50 -14.89
N GLU A 50 0.52 13.12 -13.63
CA GLU A 50 -0.53 13.31 -12.63
C GLU A 50 -0.72 14.81 -12.39
N GLY A 51 -1.90 15.32 -12.76
CA GLY A 51 -2.32 16.67 -12.36
C GLY A 51 -2.52 16.72 -10.85
N LYS A 52 -2.06 17.80 -10.21
CA LYS A 52 -2.16 18.00 -8.76
C LYS A 52 -2.81 19.34 -8.48
N GLU A 53 -3.83 19.32 -7.63
CA GLU A 53 -4.56 20.49 -7.16
C GLU A 53 -4.74 20.39 -5.64
N VAL A 54 -4.58 21.50 -4.93
CA VAL A 54 -4.71 21.54 -3.48
C VAL A 54 -6.17 21.44 -3.09
N ASP A 55 -6.51 20.44 -2.27
CA ASP A 55 -7.80 20.43 -1.57
C ASP A 55 -7.79 21.49 -0.48
N THR A 56 -8.64 22.51 -0.62
CA THR A 56 -8.68 23.66 0.29
C THR A 56 -9.16 23.29 1.70
N THR A 57 -9.96 22.22 1.85
CA THR A 57 -10.44 21.76 3.17
C THR A 57 -9.34 21.06 3.93
N LEU A 58 -8.61 20.15 3.28
CA LEU A 58 -7.46 19.46 3.86
C LEU A 58 -6.32 20.45 4.15
N PHE A 59 -6.11 21.43 3.26
CA PHE A 59 -5.08 22.43 3.44
C PHE A 59 -5.36 23.34 4.63
N ALA A 60 -6.59 23.83 4.79
CA ALA A 60 -6.98 24.65 5.93
C ALA A 60 -6.83 23.89 7.27
N GLU A 61 -7.22 22.61 7.31
CA GLU A 61 -7.02 21.76 8.49
C GLU A 61 -5.53 21.58 8.82
N PHE A 62 -4.69 21.31 7.81
CA PHE A 62 -3.25 21.23 7.99
C PHE A 62 -2.65 22.56 8.49
N GLN A 63 -3.08 23.70 7.93
CA GLN A 63 -2.60 25.02 8.37
C GLN A 63 -2.93 25.26 9.84
N ALA A 64 -4.16 24.97 10.27
CA ALA A 64 -4.57 25.09 11.66
C ALA A 64 -3.75 24.18 12.58
N TRP A 65 -3.50 22.92 12.19
CA TRP A 65 -2.63 22.02 12.96
C TRP A 65 -1.19 22.55 13.03
N ARG A 66 -0.66 23.13 11.95
CA ARG A 66 0.71 23.63 11.87
C ARG A 66 0.98 24.84 12.78
N GLU A 67 -0.04 25.62 13.15
CA GLU A 67 0.10 26.72 14.11
C GLU A 67 0.48 26.24 15.51
N SER A 68 0.02 25.04 15.89
CA SER A 68 0.38 24.37 17.14
C SER A 68 0.53 22.86 16.91
N PRO A 69 1.66 22.43 16.30
CA PRO A 69 1.85 21.04 15.93
C PRO A 69 1.81 20.12 17.15
N THR A 70 1.03 19.04 17.04
CA THR A 70 0.87 18.03 18.09
C THR A 70 0.88 16.62 17.53
N LEU A 71 1.25 15.66 18.37
CA LEU A 71 1.14 14.22 18.12
C LEU A 71 -0.13 13.60 18.73
N ASP A 72 -0.99 14.43 19.33
CA ASP A 72 -2.27 13.98 19.86
C ASP A 72 -3.18 13.46 18.74
N LYS A 73 -3.50 12.17 18.81
CA LYS A 73 -4.32 11.46 17.82
C LYS A 73 -5.78 11.92 17.81
N THR A 74 -6.21 12.69 18.81
CA THR A 74 -7.57 13.26 18.90
C THR A 74 -7.68 14.62 18.22
N CYS A 75 -6.57 15.24 17.80
CA CYS A 75 -6.66 16.48 17.02
C CYS A 75 -7.26 16.21 15.63
N PRO A 76 -8.05 17.12 15.04
CA PRO A 76 -8.81 16.87 13.80
C PRO A 76 -7.95 16.36 12.64
N PHE A 77 -6.77 16.95 12.46
CA PHE A 77 -5.82 16.57 11.42
C PHE A 77 -5.36 15.11 11.56
N LEU A 78 -4.83 14.72 12.73
CA LEU A 78 -4.36 13.35 12.93
C LEU A 78 -5.52 12.36 13.04
N GLU A 79 -6.63 12.70 13.68
CA GLU A 79 -7.81 11.82 13.78
C GLU A 79 -8.26 11.36 12.38
N ARG A 80 -8.34 12.29 11.42
CA ARG A 80 -8.66 11.97 10.02
C ARG A 80 -7.66 11.00 9.41
N VAL A 81 -6.36 11.30 9.50
CA VAL A 81 -5.31 10.46 8.91
C VAL A 81 -5.25 9.08 9.58
N TYR A 82 -5.51 9.01 10.88
CA TYR A 82 -5.57 7.74 11.61
C TYR A 82 -6.74 6.88 11.16
N ARG A 83 -7.92 7.48 11.02
CA ARG A 83 -9.13 6.79 10.58
C ARG A 83 -9.02 6.32 9.13
N GLU A 84 -8.50 7.16 8.25
CA GLU A 84 -8.51 6.91 6.80
C GLU A 84 -7.28 6.11 6.32
N ASP A 85 -6.12 6.30 6.94
CA ASP A 85 -4.84 5.81 6.42
C ASP A 85 -4.09 4.93 7.42
N VAL A 86 -3.68 5.45 8.59
CA VAL A 86 -2.81 4.71 9.53
C VAL A 86 -3.49 3.46 10.08
N GLY A 87 -4.74 3.58 10.54
CA GLY A 87 -5.52 2.48 11.08
C GLY A 87 -5.64 1.33 10.06
N PRO A 88 -6.17 1.58 8.85
CA PRO A 88 -6.23 0.59 7.78
C PRO A 88 -4.86 0.07 7.33
N CYS A 89 -3.80 0.88 7.36
CA CYS A 89 -2.44 0.42 7.03
C CYS A 89 -1.88 -0.57 8.06
N LEU A 90 -2.23 -0.46 9.33
CA LEU A 90 -1.70 -1.34 10.38
C LEU A 90 -2.67 -2.43 10.83
N ASP A 91 -3.84 -2.55 10.21
CA ASP A 91 -4.81 -3.62 10.47
C ASP A 91 -4.42 -4.92 9.75
N PHE A 92 -3.89 -5.88 10.49
CA PHE A 92 -3.40 -7.16 9.96
C PHE A 92 -4.20 -8.34 10.50
N THR A 93 -4.19 -9.46 9.78
CA THR A 93 -4.88 -10.70 10.17
C THR A 93 -4.55 -11.14 11.61
N MET A 94 -3.27 -11.07 12.01
CA MET A 94 -2.84 -11.36 13.37
C MET A 94 -3.04 -10.13 14.27
N GLN A 95 -4.23 -10.02 14.86
CA GLN A 95 -4.71 -8.82 15.57
C GLN A 95 -3.85 -8.43 16.79
N GLU A 96 -3.40 -9.41 17.59
CA GLU A 96 -2.54 -9.14 18.75
C GLU A 96 -1.20 -8.50 18.32
N LEU A 97 -0.55 -9.09 17.31
CA LEU A 97 0.70 -8.55 16.76
C LEU A 97 0.47 -7.22 16.04
N SER A 98 -0.66 -7.04 15.37
CA SER A 98 -1.08 -5.75 14.77
C SER A 98 -1.17 -4.63 15.82
N ALA A 99 -1.75 -4.91 16.98
CA ALA A 99 -1.82 -3.95 18.08
C ALA A 99 -0.42 -3.58 18.61
N LEU A 100 0.46 -4.57 18.78
CA LEU A 100 1.86 -4.33 19.20
C LEU A 100 2.64 -3.52 18.17
N VAL A 101 2.49 -3.81 16.88
CA VAL A 101 3.11 -3.03 15.79
C VAL A 101 2.61 -1.58 15.82
N ARG A 102 1.31 -1.37 16.00
CA ARG A 102 0.73 -0.02 16.09
C ARG A 102 1.36 0.78 17.24
N ALA A 103 1.44 0.20 18.43
CA ALA A 103 2.08 0.83 19.58
C ALA A 103 3.56 1.15 19.29
N ALA A 104 4.33 0.18 18.79
CA ALA A 104 5.75 0.38 18.51
C ALA A 104 6.02 1.44 17.41
N VAL A 105 5.13 1.58 16.43
CA VAL A 105 5.21 2.63 15.40
C VAL A 105 4.91 4.02 15.99
N GLU A 106 3.91 4.11 16.87
CA GLU A 106 3.54 5.35 17.58
C GLU A 106 4.63 5.80 18.56
N ASP A 107 5.23 4.85 19.28
CA ASP A 107 6.32 5.09 20.25
C ASP A 107 7.68 5.27 19.58
N ASN A 108 7.76 5.06 18.26
CA ASN A 108 9.00 5.12 17.49
C ASN A 108 10.07 4.10 17.93
N THR A 109 9.63 2.90 18.31
CA THR A 109 10.47 1.81 18.82
C THR A 109 10.50 0.58 17.91
N LEU A 110 9.84 0.64 16.75
CA LEU A 110 9.89 -0.42 15.74
C LEU A 110 11.15 -0.30 14.88
N THR A 111 11.88 -1.41 14.70
CA THR A 111 12.98 -1.51 13.72
C THR A 111 12.66 -2.53 12.63
N ILE A 112 13.10 -2.25 11.40
CA ILE A 112 12.97 -3.15 10.24
C ILE A 112 14.38 -3.51 9.77
N GLU A 113 14.68 -4.79 9.70
CA GLU A 113 15.99 -5.31 9.31
C GLU A 113 15.89 -6.20 8.08
N PRO A 114 16.81 -6.09 7.11
CA PRO A 114 16.93 -7.07 6.05
C PRO A 114 17.46 -8.39 6.61
N VAL A 115 16.97 -9.49 6.06
CA VAL A 115 17.43 -10.85 6.38
C VAL A 115 18.40 -11.26 5.29
N ALA A 116 19.64 -11.57 5.67
CA ALA A 116 20.64 -12.07 4.73
C ALA A 116 20.11 -13.36 4.07
N SER A 117 20.26 -13.46 2.75
CA SER A 117 19.98 -14.68 1.98
C SER A 117 20.90 -15.79 2.45
N GLN A 118 20.49 -16.59 3.44
CA GLN A 118 21.25 -17.75 3.85
C GLN A 118 21.18 -18.79 2.72
N THR A 119 22.33 -19.13 2.14
CA THR A 119 22.52 -20.47 1.54
C THR A 119 22.22 -21.49 2.63
N PRO A 120 21.52 -22.60 2.33
CA PRO A 120 20.96 -23.47 3.36
C PRO A 120 22.09 -24.04 4.24
N PRO A 121 22.14 -23.74 5.55
CA PRO A 121 23.04 -24.42 6.45
C PRO A 121 22.35 -25.69 6.94
N THR A 122 22.99 -26.82 6.69
CA THR A 122 22.73 -28.09 7.37
C THR A 122 23.01 -27.97 8.87
N ALA A 123 22.14 -27.33 9.66
CA ALA A 123 22.13 -27.48 11.11
C ALA A 123 20.85 -26.89 11.73
N LYS A 124 20.15 -27.73 12.50
CA LYS A 124 19.01 -27.34 13.34
C LYS A 124 19.50 -26.50 14.51
N VAL A 125 18.92 -25.31 14.72
CA VAL A 125 18.91 -24.65 16.04
C VAL A 125 17.49 -24.21 16.34
N ALA A 126 16.97 -24.69 17.47
CA ALA A 126 15.66 -24.35 17.99
C ALA A 126 15.74 -23.00 18.71
N ALA A 127 15.24 -21.95 18.06
CA ALA A 127 14.62 -20.82 18.73
C ALA A 127 13.13 -20.86 18.38
N VAL A 128 12.26 -20.36 19.25
CA VAL A 128 10.82 -20.31 19.02
C VAL A 128 10.57 -19.32 17.87
N GLU A 129 10.68 -19.82 16.64
CA GLU A 129 10.47 -19.07 15.40
C GLU A 129 8.97 -18.84 15.22
N CYS A 130 8.50 -17.65 15.59
CA CYS A 130 7.17 -17.19 15.23
C CYS A 130 7.12 -16.83 13.73
N GLY A 131 7.15 -17.86 12.88
CA GLY A 131 7.08 -17.79 11.43
C GLY A 131 8.40 -18.17 10.74
N SER A 132 8.33 -19.15 9.83
CA SER A 132 9.45 -19.42 8.91
C SER A 132 9.65 -18.26 7.94
N THR A 133 10.83 -18.14 7.32
CA THR A 133 11.15 -17.13 6.27
C THR A 133 10.16 -17.11 5.10
N ASN A 134 9.26 -18.10 5.00
CA ASN A 134 8.26 -18.25 3.96
C ASN A 134 6.83 -17.92 4.42
N THR A 135 6.61 -17.47 5.66
CA THR A 135 5.29 -17.06 6.16
C THR A 135 5.36 -15.71 6.83
N CYS A 136 4.50 -14.79 6.42
CA CYS A 136 4.41 -13.47 7.03
C CYS A 136 3.73 -13.57 8.41
N ALA A 137 4.42 -13.13 9.46
CA ALA A 137 3.91 -13.14 10.84
C ALA A 137 2.67 -12.25 11.04
N LEU A 138 2.48 -11.22 10.21
CA LEU A 138 1.35 -10.29 10.34
C LEU A 138 0.11 -10.76 9.57
N SER A 139 0.28 -11.23 8.34
CA SER A 139 -0.86 -11.62 7.49
C SER A 139 -1.17 -13.11 7.51
N GLY A 140 -0.24 -13.95 7.98
CA GLY A 140 -0.32 -15.41 7.90
C GLY A 140 -0.12 -15.99 6.49
N LEU A 141 0.14 -15.15 5.48
CA LEU A 141 0.27 -15.59 4.10
C LEU A 141 1.66 -16.19 3.82
N ALA A 142 1.68 -17.28 3.06
CA ALA A 142 2.91 -17.90 2.57
C ALA A 142 3.57 -17.00 1.49
N ARG A 143 4.66 -16.33 1.86
CA ARG A 143 5.43 -15.40 1.02
C ARG A 143 6.89 -15.41 1.47
N ALA A 144 7.81 -15.24 0.53
CA ALA A 144 9.22 -15.02 0.85
C ALA A 144 9.38 -13.68 1.60
N CYS A 145 9.80 -13.77 2.86
CA CYS A 145 9.99 -12.64 3.75
C CYS A 145 11.50 -12.34 3.86
N ARG A 146 11.94 -11.31 3.16
CA ARG A 146 13.35 -10.84 3.19
C ARG A 146 13.63 -9.82 4.28
N HIS A 147 12.63 -9.49 5.08
CA HIS A 147 12.72 -8.52 6.16
C HIS A 147 12.08 -9.08 7.42
N ARG A 148 12.61 -8.65 8.56
CA ARG A 148 12.06 -8.92 9.89
C ARG A 148 11.89 -7.63 10.66
N ILE A 149 10.93 -7.61 11.57
CA ILE A 149 10.71 -6.49 12.48
C ILE A 149 11.04 -6.88 13.91
N ARG A 150 11.46 -5.89 14.69
CA ARG A 150 11.64 -5.95 16.13
C ARG A 150 10.84 -4.81 16.76
N LEU A 151 10.17 -5.10 17.87
CA LEU A 151 9.25 -4.18 18.55
C LEU A 151 9.86 -3.81 19.91
N GLY A 152 10.27 -2.56 20.08
CA GLY A 152 10.96 -2.13 21.30
C GLY A 152 12.27 -2.87 21.52
N ASP A 153 12.55 -3.15 22.78
CA ASP A 153 13.74 -3.89 23.21
C ASP A 153 13.54 -5.41 23.24
N SER A 154 12.45 -5.91 22.65
CA SER A 154 12.18 -7.35 22.55
C SER A 154 13.27 -8.06 21.74
N GLU A 155 13.71 -9.24 22.20
CA GLU A 155 14.60 -10.11 21.41
C GLU A 155 13.85 -10.86 20.29
N ASN A 156 12.51 -10.83 20.32
CA ASN A 156 11.69 -11.52 19.33
C ASN A 156 11.71 -10.77 18.00
N HIS A 157 11.91 -11.54 16.93
CA HIS A 157 11.87 -11.06 15.56
C HIS A 157 10.69 -11.68 14.82
N TYR A 158 10.04 -10.88 13.98
CA TYR A 158 8.88 -11.32 13.19
C TYR A 158 9.15 -11.12 11.70
N TYR A 159 9.12 -12.19 10.92
CA TYR A 159 9.29 -12.11 9.47
C TYR A 159 8.08 -11.49 8.81
N ILE A 160 8.29 -10.54 7.90
CA ILE A 160 7.21 -9.80 7.24
C ILE A 160 7.32 -9.85 5.72
N SER A 161 6.16 -9.95 5.08
CA SER A 161 6.07 -9.90 3.61
C SER A 161 6.41 -8.51 3.07
N PRO A 162 6.79 -8.38 1.79
CA PRO A 162 6.99 -7.07 1.15
C PRO A 162 5.77 -6.13 1.26
N SER A 163 4.55 -6.67 1.17
CA SER A 163 3.32 -5.91 1.33
C SER A 163 3.15 -5.37 2.76
N SER A 164 3.37 -6.22 3.77
CA SER A 164 3.33 -5.80 5.17
C SER A 164 4.40 -4.78 5.50
N ARG A 165 5.62 -4.94 4.95
CA ARG A 165 6.71 -3.98 5.06
C ARG A 165 6.29 -2.62 4.49
N ALA A 166 5.79 -2.59 3.26
CA ALA A 166 5.37 -1.34 2.62
C ALA A 166 4.32 -0.59 3.43
N ARG A 167 3.32 -1.31 3.99
CA ARG A 167 2.31 -0.74 4.88
C ARG A 167 2.90 -0.10 6.13
N ILE A 168 3.81 -0.81 6.83
CA ILE A 168 4.47 -0.29 8.03
C ILE A 168 5.36 0.91 7.68
N THR A 169 6.20 0.78 6.64
CA THR A 169 7.12 1.84 6.22
C THR A 169 6.38 3.11 5.81
N ALA A 170 5.26 3.01 5.08
CA ALA A 170 4.46 4.17 4.71
C ALA A 170 3.95 4.94 5.94
N VAL A 171 3.48 4.23 6.97
CA VAL A 171 3.07 4.84 8.24
C VAL A 171 4.26 5.45 8.99
N CYS A 172 5.38 4.72 9.10
CA CYS A 172 6.58 5.23 9.77
C CYS A 172 7.09 6.51 9.10
N ASN A 173 7.11 6.57 7.77
CA ASN A 173 7.51 7.75 7.02
C ASN A 173 6.60 8.94 7.33
N PHE A 174 5.28 8.73 7.34
CA PHE A 174 4.31 9.75 7.72
C PHE A 174 4.55 10.27 9.14
N LEU A 175 4.56 9.40 10.14
CA LEU A 175 4.72 9.82 11.54
C LEU A 175 6.09 10.45 11.81
N THR A 176 7.15 9.99 11.13
CA THR A 176 8.48 10.61 11.22
C THR A 176 8.44 12.05 10.71
N TYR A 177 7.77 12.30 9.58
CA TYR A 177 7.63 13.64 9.04
C TYR A 177 6.80 14.55 9.96
N ILE A 178 5.70 14.04 10.53
CA ILE A 178 4.89 14.76 11.53
C ILE A 178 5.73 15.12 12.77
N ARG A 179 6.55 14.19 13.29
CA ARG A 179 7.46 14.45 14.41
C ARG A 179 8.50 15.52 14.05
N TYR A 180 9.04 15.50 12.84
CA TYR A 180 10.00 16.53 12.39
C TYR A 180 9.37 17.92 12.31
N ILE A 181 8.13 18.03 11.84
CA ILE A 181 7.41 19.30 11.86
C ILE A 181 7.18 19.75 13.32
N GLN A 182 6.70 18.84 14.17
CA GLN A 182 6.42 19.15 15.58
C GLN A 182 7.65 19.59 16.37
N GLN A 183 8.83 19.03 16.05
CA GLN A 183 10.11 19.39 16.65
C GLN A 183 10.73 20.66 16.03
N GLY A 184 10.10 21.26 15.02
CA GLY A 184 10.63 22.45 14.33
C GLY A 184 11.84 22.17 13.41
N LEU A 185 12.03 20.90 13.00
CA LEU A 185 13.12 20.49 12.10
C LEU A 185 12.83 20.83 10.63
N VAL A 186 11.55 21.02 10.27
CA VAL A 186 11.12 21.39 8.91
C VAL A 186 10.88 22.90 8.84
N ARG A 187 11.66 23.61 8.01
CA ARG A 187 11.63 25.08 7.88
C ARG A 187 11.08 25.58 6.53
N GLN A 188 10.12 24.85 5.96
CA GLN A 188 9.54 25.18 4.65
C GLN A 188 8.26 26.01 4.79
N GLU A 189 7.74 26.49 3.66
CA GLU A 189 6.42 27.13 3.58
C GLU A 189 5.28 26.09 3.64
N ALA A 190 4.05 26.57 3.87
CA ALA A 190 2.88 25.72 4.12
C ALA A 190 2.63 24.71 3.00
N GLU A 191 2.63 25.19 1.77
CA GLU A 191 2.23 24.40 0.61
C GLU A 191 3.20 23.24 0.30
N PRO A 192 4.54 23.42 0.26
CA PRO A 192 5.46 22.31 0.14
C PRO A 192 5.31 21.23 1.22
N MET A 193 5.12 21.64 2.48
CA MET A 193 4.89 20.70 3.58
C MET A 193 3.58 19.92 3.41
N PHE A 194 2.53 20.60 2.97
CA PHE A 194 1.25 19.95 2.67
C PHE A 194 1.35 18.95 1.52
N TRP A 195 2.08 19.28 0.46
CA TRP A 195 2.31 18.36 -0.65
C TRP A 195 3.09 17.13 -0.22
N GLU A 196 4.06 17.27 0.68
CA GLU A 196 4.78 16.14 1.25
C GLU A 196 3.88 15.26 2.12
N ILE A 197 3.04 15.86 2.98
CA ILE A 197 2.01 15.13 3.73
C ILE A 197 1.05 14.39 2.79
N THR A 198 0.59 15.05 1.73
CA THR A 198 -0.32 14.46 0.73
C THR A 198 0.34 13.29 0.01
N ARG A 199 1.64 13.42 -0.33
CA ARG A 199 2.43 12.34 -0.91
C ARG A 199 2.53 11.14 0.03
N LEU A 200 2.81 11.37 1.32
CA LEU A 200 2.89 10.32 2.35
C LEU A 200 1.53 9.64 2.59
N ARG A 201 0.44 10.41 2.59
CA ARG A 201 -0.94 9.86 2.64
C ARG A 201 -1.27 9.04 1.40
N LYS A 202 -0.83 9.46 0.21
CA LYS A 202 -0.96 8.67 -1.03
C LYS A 202 -0.24 7.33 -0.91
N GLU A 203 0.99 7.30 -0.38
CA GLU A 203 1.72 6.06 -0.14
C GLU A 203 0.97 5.11 0.80
N MET A 204 0.45 5.61 1.92
CA MET A 204 -0.41 4.82 2.83
C MET A 204 -1.68 4.32 2.13
N SER A 205 -2.34 5.19 1.35
CA SER A 205 -3.55 4.85 0.62
C SER A 205 -3.33 3.77 -0.45
N LEU A 206 -2.18 3.75 -1.10
CA LEU A 206 -1.80 2.67 -2.01
C LEU A 206 -1.46 1.38 -1.23
N ALA A 207 -0.69 1.49 -0.15
CA ALA A 207 -0.24 0.35 0.64
C ALA A 207 -1.41 -0.39 1.32
N LYS A 208 -2.40 0.32 1.87
CA LYS A 208 -3.60 -0.31 2.48
C LYS A 208 -4.42 -1.11 1.48
N LEU A 209 -4.39 -0.72 0.20
CA LEU A 209 -5.04 -1.44 -0.90
C LEU A 209 -4.17 -2.57 -1.49
N GLY A 210 -2.95 -2.77 -0.96
CA GLY A 210 -2.04 -3.81 -1.39
C GLY A 210 -1.12 -3.44 -2.56
N PHE A 211 -1.08 -2.17 -2.97
CA PHE A 211 -0.11 -1.68 -3.95
C PHE A 211 1.20 -1.32 -3.25
N PHE A 212 2.30 -1.93 -3.66
CA PHE A 212 3.63 -1.64 -3.14
C PHE A 212 4.67 -1.76 -4.27
N PRO A 213 5.77 -1.00 -4.21
CA PRO A 213 6.85 -1.14 -5.18
C PRO A 213 7.42 -2.56 -5.16
N GLN A 214 7.60 -3.15 -6.33
CA GLN A 214 8.35 -4.40 -6.44
C GLN A 214 9.83 -4.10 -6.18
N GLU A 215 10.45 -4.86 -5.27
CA GLU A 215 11.90 -4.79 -5.08
C GLU A 215 12.58 -5.24 -6.39
N ALA A 216 13.42 -4.37 -6.96
CA ALA A 216 14.21 -4.67 -8.16
C ALA A 216 15.30 -5.73 -7.89
#